data_AF-A0A950YQF9-F1
#
_entry.id   AF-A0A950YQF9-F1
#
_cell.length_a   1.000
_cell.length_b   1.000
_cell.length_c   1.000
_cell.angle_alpha   90.00
_cell.angle_beta   90.00
_cell.angle_gamma   90.00
#
_symmetry.space_group_name_H-M   'P 1'
#
loop_
_entity.id
_entity.type
_entity.pdbx_description
1 polymer ?
#
loop_
_entity_poly.entity_id
_entity_poly.type
_entity_poly.pdbx_seq_one_letter_code
_entity_poly.pdbx_strand_id
1 'polypeptide(L)'
;MSRQAIAGALAREDLSGGERLVALALASFADRENRAWPGARAASARAGLGRSRYQQAREQLVRRGLVHVDERRTGRGRASTVSLAFADAGPWWDGG
;
A
#
# COMPACT_ATOMS: atom_id res chain seq x y z
N MET A 1 -3.14 -11.73 2.33
CA MET A 1 -3.99 -10.87 1.48
C MET A 1 -5.17 -10.40 2.31
N SER A 2 -5.34 -9.07 2.45
CA SER A 2 -6.47 -8.47 3.16
C SER A 2 -7.58 -8.10 2.19
N ARG A 3 -8.78 -8.68 2.37
CA ARG A 3 -9.96 -8.27 1.59
C ARG A 3 -10.37 -6.83 1.90
N GLN A 4 -10.22 -6.42 3.15
CA GLN A 4 -10.49 -5.05 3.60
C GLN A 4 -9.56 -4.03 2.92
N ALA A 5 -8.27 -4.33 2.80
CA ALA A 5 -7.35 -3.43 2.09
C ALA A 5 -7.68 -3.34 0.58
N ILE A 6 -8.13 -4.44 -0.03
CA ILE A 6 -8.56 -4.39 -1.45
C ILE A 6 -9.79 -3.51 -1.61
N ALA A 7 -10.81 -3.70 -0.75
CA ALA A 7 -11.97 -2.81 -0.72
C ALA A 7 -11.54 -1.35 -0.49
N GLY A 8 -10.56 -1.14 0.42
CA GLY A 8 -9.89 0.13 0.73
C GLY A 8 -9.47 0.87 -0.51
N ALA A 9 -8.65 0.20 -1.31
CA ALA A 9 -8.12 0.74 -2.54
C ALA A 9 -9.21 0.98 -3.62
N LEU A 10 -10.24 0.14 -3.68
CA LEU A 10 -11.32 0.26 -4.66
C LEU A 10 -12.30 1.39 -4.34
N ALA A 11 -12.60 1.63 -3.06
CA ALA A 11 -13.51 2.68 -2.61
C ALA A 11 -12.93 4.10 -2.78
N ARG A 12 -11.62 4.24 -3.02
CA ARG A 12 -10.95 5.52 -3.22
C ARG A 12 -11.00 5.95 -4.68
N GLU A 13 -12.00 6.76 -5.01
CA GLU A 13 -12.19 7.37 -6.33
C GLU A 13 -11.20 8.50 -6.62
N ASP A 14 -10.59 9.07 -5.58
CA ASP A 14 -9.59 10.15 -5.64
C ASP A 14 -8.17 9.68 -5.95
N LEU A 15 -7.96 8.38 -6.23
CA LEU A 15 -6.67 7.84 -6.65
C LEU A 15 -6.50 7.93 -8.17
N SER A 16 -5.35 8.43 -8.60
CA SER A 16 -4.94 8.25 -10.00
C SER A 16 -4.78 6.76 -10.34
N GLY A 17 -4.82 6.41 -11.63
CA GLY A 17 -4.65 5.02 -12.06
C GLY A 17 -3.36 4.37 -11.55
N GLY A 18 -2.25 5.12 -11.48
CA GLY A 18 -0.98 4.63 -10.94
C GLY A 18 -1.02 4.37 -9.44
N GLU A 19 -1.59 5.29 -8.66
CA GLU A 19 -1.77 5.13 -7.22
C GLU A 19 -2.69 3.95 -6.89
N ARG A 20 -3.79 3.78 -7.64
CA ARG A 20 -4.71 2.66 -7.45
C ARG A 20 -4.04 1.31 -7.69
N LEU A 21 -3.23 1.19 -8.75
CA LEU A 21 -2.46 -0.03 -9.02
C LEU A 21 -1.47 -0.34 -7.89
N VAL A 22 -0.77 0.67 -7.37
CA VAL A 22 0.14 0.49 -6.23
C VAL A 22 -0.62 0.11 -4.96
N ALA A 23 -1.75 0.76 -4.66
CA ALA A 23 -2.57 0.45 -3.50
C ALA A 23 -3.10 -0.98 -3.55
N LEU A 24 -3.61 -1.43 -4.69
CA LEU A 24 -4.06 -2.81 -4.91
C LEU A 24 -2.90 -3.83 -4.80
N ALA A 25 -1.74 -3.50 -5.38
CA ALA A 25 -0.56 -4.35 -5.26
C ALA A 25 -0.14 -4.53 -3.80
N LEU A 26 -0.06 -3.45 -3.02
CA LEU A 26 0.27 -3.49 -1.60
C LEU A 26 -0.80 -4.24 -0.78
N ALA A 27 -2.08 -3.99 -1.03
CA ALA A 27 -3.20 -4.69 -0.40
C ALA A 27 -3.15 -6.21 -0.64
N SER A 28 -2.64 -6.64 -1.80
CA SER A 28 -2.47 -8.05 -2.11
C SER A 28 -1.45 -8.76 -1.20
N PHE A 29 -0.44 -8.02 -0.72
CA PHE A 29 0.55 -8.50 0.24
C PHE A 29 0.14 -8.31 1.70
N ALA A 30 -0.92 -7.54 1.96
CA ALA A 30 -1.31 -7.18 3.32
C ALA A 30 -1.79 -8.39 4.12
N ASP A 31 -1.45 -8.39 5.40
CA ASP A 31 -2.02 -9.25 6.43
C ASP A 31 -3.36 -8.71 6.92
N ARG A 32 -3.94 -9.39 7.92
CA ARG A 32 -5.23 -9.01 8.53
C ARG A 32 -5.19 -7.67 9.30
N GLU A 33 -4.02 -7.13 9.58
CA GLU A 33 -3.82 -5.86 10.28
C GLU A 33 -3.47 -4.74 9.29
N ASN A 34 -3.74 -4.94 7.99
CA ASN A 34 -3.45 -3.99 6.93
C ASN A 34 -1.96 -3.62 6.83
N ARG A 35 -1.07 -4.55 7.23
CA ARG A 35 0.39 -4.41 7.12
C ARG A 35 0.94 -5.31 6.03
N ALA A 36 1.87 -4.78 5.24
CA ALA A 36 2.51 -5.49 4.14
C ALA A 36 4.03 -5.35 4.22
N TRP A 37 4.77 -6.38 3.79
CA TRP A 37 6.24 -6.38 3.75
C TRP A 37 6.82 -6.71 2.37
N PRO A 38 6.34 -6.10 1.28
CA PRO A 38 6.87 -6.46 -0.02
C PRO A 38 8.23 -5.80 -0.24
N GLY A 39 9.17 -6.57 -0.78
CA GLY A 39 10.33 -5.96 -1.43
C GLY A 39 9.88 -5.08 -2.60
N ALA A 40 10.55 -3.94 -2.82
CA ALA A 40 10.15 -2.96 -3.85
C ALA A 40 9.99 -3.57 -5.24
N ARG A 41 10.85 -4.54 -5.61
CA ARG A 41 10.77 -5.27 -6.88
C ARG A 41 9.51 -6.12 -7.00
N ALA A 42 9.11 -6.82 -5.93
CA ALA A 42 7.92 -7.65 -5.94
C ALA A 42 6.65 -6.80 -6.02
N ALA A 43 6.61 -5.67 -5.29
CA ALA A 43 5.50 -4.74 -5.34
C ALA A 43 5.37 -4.04 -6.71
N SER A 44 6.47 -3.59 -7.31
CA SER A 44 6.43 -2.95 -8.63
C SER A 44 5.97 -3.92 -9.72
N ALA A 45 6.47 -5.16 -9.69
CA ALA A 45 6.04 -6.21 -10.60
C ALA A 45 4.55 -6.52 -10.45
N ARG A 46 4.06 -6.61 -9.21
CA ARG A 46 2.63 -6.84 -8.94
C ARG A 46 1.75 -5.68 -9.41
N ALA A 47 2.23 -4.45 -9.29
CA ALA A 47 1.53 -3.28 -9.80
C ALA A 47 1.55 -3.18 -11.35
N GLY A 48 2.35 -4.00 -12.03
CA GLY A 48 2.57 -3.88 -13.47
C GLY A 48 3.30 -2.60 -13.87
N LEU A 49 4.09 -2.01 -12.95
CA LEU A 49 4.75 -0.73 -13.14
C LEU A 49 6.27 -0.88 -13.16
N GLY A 50 6.93 -0.07 -13.98
CA GLY A 50 8.37 0.14 -13.87
C GLY A 50 8.74 0.75 -12.52
N ARG A 51 9.98 0.51 -12.07
CA ARG A 51 10.46 0.91 -10.73
C ARG A 51 10.25 2.39 -10.44
N SER A 52 10.59 3.29 -11.37
CA SER A 52 10.44 4.74 -11.17
C SER A 52 8.98 5.14 -10.95
N ARG A 53 8.07 4.65 -11.80
CA ARG A 53 6.64 4.95 -11.72
C ARG A 53 6.00 4.37 -10.46
N TYR A 54 6.42 3.17 -10.05
CA TYR A 54 6.03 2.59 -8.77
C TYR A 54 6.46 3.46 -7.59
N GLN A 55 7.72 3.91 -7.56
CA GLN A 55 8.24 4.74 -6.48
C GLN A 55 7.50 6.07 -6.38
N GLN A 56 7.30 6.77 -7.51
CA GLN A 56 6.55 8.03 -7.55
C GLN A 56 5.12 7.86 -7.03
N ALA A 57 4.39 6.84 -7.49
CA ALA A 57 3.03 6.58 -7.05
C ALA A 57 2.96 6.20 -5.56
N ARG A 58 3.91 5.40 -5.08
CA ARG A 58 4.03 5.05 -3.65
C ARG A 58 4.34 6.29 -2.80
N GLU A 59 5.26 7.14 -3.23
CA GLU A 59 5.59 8.40 -2.54
C GLU A 59 4.37 9.33 -2.50
N GLN A 60 3.56 9.38 -3.56
CA GLN A 60 2.32 10.16 -3.54
C GLN A 60 1.33 9.61 -2.51
N LEU A 61 1.14 8.29 -2.43
CA LEU A 61 0.31 7.67 -1.40
C LEU A 61 0.82 7.98 0.02
N VAL A 62 2.14 8.00 0.22
CA VAL A 62 2.76 8.38 1.50
C VAL A 62 2.52 9.85 1.82
N ARG A 63 2.74 10.76 0.85
CA ARG A 63 2.47 12.20 1.02
C ARG A 63 1.02 12.48 1.39
N ARG A 64 0.09 11.65 0.91
CA ARG A 64 -1.35 11.74 1.21
C ARG A 64 -1.74 11.07 2.53
N GLY A 65 -0.80 10.46 3.25
CA GLY A 65 -1.09 9.72 4.49
C GLY A 65 -1.91 8.44 4.28
N LEU A 66 -1.99 7.93 3.05
CA LEU A 66 -2.74 6.70 2.74
C LEU A 66 -1.90 5.45 2.95
N VAL A 67 -0.59 5.60 2.91
CA VAL A 67 0.39 4.55 3.15
C VAL A 67 1.45 5.10 4.10
N HIS A 68 1.79 4.32 5.12
CA HIS A 68 2.92 4.63 5.99
C HIS A 68 4.02 3.59 5.79
N VAL A 69 5.26 4.06 5.71
CA VAL A 69 6.42 3.20 5.58
C VAL A 69 7.16 3.29 6.91
N ASP A 70 7.14 2.20 7.69
CA ASP A 70 7.95 2.12 8.89
C ASP A 70 9.34 1.57 8.51
N GLU A 71 10.36 2.41 8.70
CA GLU A 71 11.76 2.08 8.45
C GLU A 71 12.37 1.20 9.56
N ARG A 72 11.65 0.91 10.65
CA ARG A 72 12.17 0.08 11.74
C ARG A 72 12.25 -1.40 11.37
N ARG A 73 13.29 -1.75 10.62
CA ARG A 73 14.19 -2.89 10.84
C ARG A 73 15.49 -2.62 10.08
N THR A 74 16.35 -1.77 10.66
CA THR A 74 17.72 -1.54 10.19
C THR A 74 18.58 -2.78 10.47
N GLY A 75 18.44 -3.80 9.63
CA GLY A 75 19.26 -5.00 9.62
C GLY A 75 19.32 -5.56 8.19
N ARG A 76 20.51 -5.94 7.72
CA ARG A 76 20.79 -6.38 6.34
C ARG A 76 19.68 -7.32 5.82
N GLY A 77 18.96 -6.88 4.80
CA GLY A 77 18.10 -7.74 3.97
C GLY A 77 16.59 -7.75 4.27
N ARG A 78 16.05 -6.95 5.19
CA ARG A 78 14.60 -6.96 5.48
C ARG A 78 13.83 -5.80 4.82
N ALA A 79 12.72 -6.14 4.17
CA ALA A 79 11.80 -5.21 3.54
C ALA A 79 11.15 -4.27 4.57
N SER A 80 10.97 -3.01 4.20
CA SER A 80 10.23 -2.03 5.01
C SER A 80 8.80 -2.51 5.25
N THR A 81 8.28 -2.29 6.46
CA THR A 81 6.87 -2.52 6.74
C THR A 81 6.06 -1.37 6.12
N VAL A 82 4.98 -1.71 5.44
CA VAL A 82 4.07 -0.77 4.80
C VAL A 82 2.70 -0.94 5.44
N SER A 83 2.23 0.07 6.15
CA SER A 83 0.88 0.12 6.74
C SER A 83 -0.08 0.80 5.79
N LEU A 84 -1.25 0.22 5.57
CA LEU A 84 -2.23 0.68 4.58
C LEU A 84 -3.37 1.47 5.26
N ALA A 85 -3.12 2.72 5.63
CA ALA A 85 -4.10 3.58 6.31
C ALA A 85 -5.41 3.77 5.51
N PHE A 86 -5.35 3.70 4.18
CA PHE A 86 -6.56 3.72 3.35
C PHE A 86 -7.54 2.56 3.64
N ALA A 87 -7.05 1.44 4.20
CA ALA A 87 -7.88 0.30 4.57
C ALA A 87 -8.65 0.51 5.87
N ASP A 88 -8.13 1.41 6.72
CA ASP A 88 -8.74 1.83 7.99
C ASP A 88 -9.65 3.04 7.81
N ALA A 89 -9.59 3.75 6.67
CA ALA A 89 -10.41 4.91 6.36
C ALA A 89 -11.50 4.63 5.29
N GLY A 90 -11.85 3.36 5.09
CA GLY A 90 -12.86 2.96 4.10
C GLY A 90 -14.30 3.15 4.61
N PRO A 91 -15.31 3.07 3.71
CA PRO A 91 -16.73 3.23 4.06
C PRO A 91 -17.29 2.14 5.00
N TRP A 92 -16.52 1.10 5.32
CA TRP A 92 -16.84 0.10 6.37
C TRP A 92 -16.22 0.46 7.74
N TRP A 93 -15.46 1.55 7.85
CA TRP A 93 -14.94 2.02 9.12
C TRP A 93 -16.06 2.78 9.85
N ASP A 94 -16.82 2.05 10.65
CA ASP A 94 -17.58 2.64 11.74
C ASP A 94 -16.55 3.08 12.79
N GLY A 95 -16.37 4.39 12.98
CA GLY A 95 -15.37 4.89 13.93
C GLY A 95 -15.50 4.22 15.30
N GLY A 96 -14.35 3.89 15.88
CA GLY A 96 -14.23 3.10 17.12
C GLY A 96 -14.98 3.66 18.33
#